data_AF-A0AAD9DBH7-F1
#
_entry.id   AF-A0AAD9DBH7-F1
#
_cell.length_a   1.000
_cell.length_b   1.000
_cell.length_c   1.000
_cell.angle_alpha   90.00
_cell.angle_beta   90.00
_cell.angle_gamma   90.00
#
_symmetry.space_group_name_H-M   'P 1'
#
loop_
_entity.id
_entity.type
_entity.pdbx_description
1 polymer ?
#
loop_
_entity_poly.entity_id
_entity_poly.type
_entity_poly.pdbx_seq_one_letter_code
_entity_poly.pdbx_strand_id
1 'polypeptide(L)'
;MFYSFLASLVLCISQASSFSTLITFDVDGTLVSSSPGWEMGAHGRSFAHAVNSVLMKNDDAAGGTIPQLLEKHEFHGSTDGLILMRLARKMMGESFDKEDAASKLDLMMDTMYQFVSECNDDEVRKGIAPLPGAIQTLETLASYDDVAFGLVTGNVEGIARRKMHALGIYDAGALTSLSKPPQLGGRVWEGMEDKRFLGGFGSDFCSGDIDDPTRNYLDRGEQLAICVQRCVEELCHPDHQIERVIHVGDAPADILAAKNYAHHPSKPKNVSVGVIGVATGSYSVDELRDLCGERIPGVWEPIILNEGVGVGNMEAFIRACGL
;
A
#
# COMPACT_ATOMS: atom_id res chain seq x y z
N MET A 1 29.44 55.40 12.58
CA MET A 1 28.63 54.34 13.23
C MET A 1 27.74 53.75 12.14
N PHE A 2 28.28 52.84 11.34
CA PHE A 2 27.56 52.12 10.27
C PHE A 2 27.70 50.64 10.60
N TYR A 3 26.60 50.02 11.03
CA TYR A 3 26.54 48.58 11.25
C TYR A 3 26.26 47.89 9.91
N SER A 4 27.22 47.10 9.46
CA SER A 4 27.07 46.18 8.32
C SER A 4 26.37 44.92 8.82
N PHE A 5 25.17 44.64 8.30
CA PHE A 5 24.47 43.38 8.47
C PHE A 5 24.83 42.49 7.27
N LEU A 6 25.73 41.53 7.47
CA LEU A 6 25.86 40.38 6.57
C LEU A 6 24.77 39.38 6.95
N ALA A 7 23.72 39.29 6.15
CA ALA A 7 22.76 38.20 6.20
C ALA A 7 23.37 37.00 5.46
N SER A 8 23.71 35.94 6.20
CA SER A 8 24.08 34.65 5.63
C SER A 8 22.83 34.00 5.03
N LEU A 9 22.70 34.08 3.71
CA LEU A 9 21.72 33.33 2.93
C LEU A 9 22.19 31.87 2.89
N VAL A 10 21.71 31.05 3.83
CA VAL A 10 21.83 29.59 3.73
C VAL A 10 20.85 29.15 2.65
N LEU A 11 21.35 28.97 1.43
CA LEU A 11 20.66 28.24 0.38
C LEU A 11 20.56 26.77 0.84
N CYS A 12 19.42 26.39 1.41
CA CYS A 12 19.02 24.99 1.50
C CYS A 12 18.77 24.48 0.07
N ILE A 13 19.84 24.11 -0.63
CA ILE A 13 19.73 23.28 -1.82
C ILE A 13 19.21 21.94 -1.29
N SER A 14 17.94 21.61 -1.57
CA SER A 14 17.47 20.25 -1.36
C SER A 14 18.38 19.35 -2.19
N GLN A 15 19.16 18.50 -1.56
CA GLN A 15 19.86 17.44 -2.27
C GLN A 15 18.80 16.58 -2.91
N ALA A 16 18.55 16.79 -4.20
CA ALA A 16 17.78 15.85 -4.99
C ALA A 16 18.55 14.53 -4.97
N SER A 17 17.93 13.49 -4.43
CA SER A 17 18.48 12.14 -4.41
C SER A 17 18.48 11.57 -5.82
N SER A 18 19.62 11.11 -6.32
CA SER A 18 19.71 10.37 -7.59
C SER A 18 19.51 8.88 -7.33
N PHE A 19 18.26 8.42 -7.29
CA PHE A 19 17.94 6.98 -7.15
C PHE A 19 17.46 6.41 -8.50
N SER A 20 17.99 5.26 -8.91
CA SER A 20 17.61 4.64 -10.19
C SER A 20 16.48 3.63 -10.03
N THR A 21 16.22 3.18 -8.81
CA THR A 21 15.25 2.11 -8.52
C THR A 21 14.20 2.57 -7.52
N LEU A 22 12.94 2.24 -7.81
CA LEU A 22 11.83 2.31 -6.85
C LEU A 22 11.41 0.89 -6.47
N ILE A 23 11.42 0.57 -5.17
CA ILE A 23 10.88 -0.67 -4.63
C ILE A 23 9.63 -0.36 -3.81
N THR A 24 8.52 -1.02 -4.12
CA THR A 24 7.26 -0.86 -3.39
C THR A 24 6.84 -2.17 -2.74
N PHE A 25 6.28 -2.10 -1.55
CA PHE A 25 5.79 -3.26 -0.83
C PHE A 25 4.28 -3.22 -0.67
N ASP A 26 3.61 -4.36 -0.86
CA ASP A 26 2.35 -4.61 -0.17
C ASP A 26 2.59 -4.79 1.34
N VAL A 27 1.51 -4.76 2.12
CA VAL A 27 1.53 -4.81 3.57
C VAL A 27 1.13 -6.19 4.07
N ASP A 28 -0.14 -6.55 3.90
CA ASP A 28 -0.76 -7.70 4.57
C ASP A 28 -0.42 -9.01 3.84
N GLY A 29 0.49 -9.79 4.42
CA GLY A 29 1.05 -11.02 3.84
C GLY A 29 2.47 -10.83 3.31
N THR A 30 2.93 -9.59 3.13
CA THR A 30 4.24 -9.24 2.56
C THR A 30 5.22 -8.65 3.57
N LEU A 31 4.78 -7.68 4.38
CA LEU A 31 5.54 -7.12 5.51
C LEU A 31 4.94 -7.54 6.87
N VAL A 32 3.63 -7.76 6.90
CA VAL A 32 2.84 -7.99 8.10
C VAL A 32 2.13 -9.33 7.99
N SER A 33 2.18 -10.14 9.03
CA SER A 33 1.36 -11.34 9.18
C SER A 33 0.09 -11.03 9.96
N SER A 34 -1.00 -11.74 9.63
CA SER A 34 -2.24 -11.72 10.40
C SER A 34 -2.46 -13.06 11.10
N SER A 35 -2.97 -13.03 12.32
CA SER A 35 -3.37 -14.21 13.09
C SER A 35 -4.90 -14.28 13.26
N PRO A 36 -5.47 -15.44 13.61
CA PRO A 36 -6.90 -15.55 13.86
C PRO A 36 -7.39 -14.50 14.87
N GLY A 37 -8.50 -13.81 14.57
CA GLY A 37 -9.01 -12.72 15.37
C GLY A 37 -8.54 -11.32 14.93
N TRP A 38 -7.79 -11.20 13.83
CA TRP A 38 -7.40 -9.92 13.22
C TRP A 38 -8.63 -9.05 12.90
N GLU A 39 -9.78 -9.65 12.59
CA GLU A 39 -11.03 -8.94 12.31
C GLU A 39 -11.57 -8.19 13.53
N MET A 40 -11.11 -8.56 14.73
CA MET A 40 -11.41 -7.88 15.99
C MET A 40 -10.42 -6.76 16.32
N GLY A 41 -9.37 -6.56 15.52
CA GLY A 41 -8.47 -5.42 15.60
C GLY A 41 -9.08 -4.13 15.03
N ALA A 42 -8.41 -2.99 15.24
CA ALA A 42 -8.94 -1.69 14.86
C ALA A 42 -9.35 -1.61 13.38
N HIS A 43 -8.48 -2.07 12.47
CA HIS A 43 -8.74 -2.06 11.02
C HIS A 43 -9.93 -2.96 10.65
N GLY A 44 -9.98 -4.20 11.13
CA GLY A 44 -11.09 -5.12 10.86
C GLY A 44 -12.45 -4.59 11.34
N ARG A 45 -12.50 -3.98 12.54
CA ARG A 45 -13.72 -3.37 13.08
C ARG A 45 -14.16 -2.12 12.33
N SER A 46 -13.22 -1.37 11.77
CA SER A 46 -13.49 -0.10 11.11
C SER A 46 -14.40 -0.24 9.88
N PHE A 47 -14.35 -1.38 9.17
CA PHE A 47 -15.19 -1.63 8.00
C PHE A 47 -16.68 -1.63 8.33
N ALA A 48 -17.09 -2.46 9.30
CA ALA A 48 -18.48 -2.53 9.72
C ALA A 48 -18.93 -1.20 10.36
N HIS A 49 -18.04 -0.53 11.09
CA HIS A 49 -18.30 0.80 11.64
C HIS A 49 -18.61 1.83 10.52
N ALA A 50 -17.79 1.88 9.47
CA ALA A 50 -17.97 2.81 8.37
C ALA A 50 -19.25 2.55 7.56
N VAL A 51 -19.53 1.28 7.21
CA VAL A 51 -20.78 0.92 6.51
C VAL A 51 -22.00 1.33 7.34
N ASN A 52 -22.02 0.99 8.63
CA ASN A 52 -23.13 1.34 9.52
C ASN A 52 -23.28 2.86 9.66
N SER A 53 -22.19 3.61 9.81
CA SER A 53 -22.25 5.06 10.09
C SER A 53 -22.61 5.89 8.87
N VAL A 54 -22.25 5.42 7.67
CA VAL A 54 -22.40 6.20 6.43
C VAL A 54 -23.63 5.80 5.62
N LEU A 55 -23.93 4.49 5.55
CA LEU A 55 -24.97 3.96 4.66
C LEU A 55 -26.23 3.52 5.41
N MET A 56 -26.11 3.14 6.68
CA MET A 56 -27.25 2.65 7.47
C MET A 56 -27.76 3.77 8.39
N LYS A 57 -29.08 3.88 8.53
CA LYS A 57 -29.66 4.76 9.56
C LYS A 57 -29.47 4.07 10.91
N ASN A 58 -29.31 4.85 11.99
CA ASN A 58 -28.95 4.33 13.32
C ASN A 58 -29.82 3.16 13.85
N ASP A 59 -31.07 3.04 13.37
CA ASP A 59 -31.98 1.96 13.77
C ASP A 59 -31.82 0.66 12.95
N ASP A 60 -31.09 0.69 11.84
CA ASP A 60 -30.89 -0.42 10.91
C ASP A 60 -29.51 -1.08 11.03
N ALA A 61 -28.67 -0.67 12.00
CA ALA A 61 -27.29 -1.13 12.09
C ALA A 61 -27.17 -2.66 12.10
N ALA A 62 -26.44 -3.21 11.13
CA ALA A 62 -26.20 -4.64 11.00
C ALA A 62 -24.85 -5.02 11.63
N GLY A 63 -24.83 -6.17 12.28
CA GLY A 63 -23.61 -6.76 12.84
C GLY A 63 -22.93 -7.72 11.86
N GLY A 64 -21.64 -7.95 12.06
CA GLY A 64 -20.87 -8.97 11.34
C GLY A 64 -19.43 -8.52 11.07
N THR A 65 -18.50 -9.45 11.19
CA THR A 65 -17.11 -9.23 10.78
C THR A 65 -16.92 -9.56 9.30
N ILE A 66 -15.81 -9.11 8.71
CA ILE A 66 -15.48 -9.44 7.31
C ILE A 66 -15.56 -10.96 7.05
N PRO A 67 -14.90 -11.85 7.83
CA PRO A 67 -14.96 -13.29 7.56
C PRO A 67 -16.33 -13.93 7.81
N GLN A 68 -17.24 -13.26 8.52
CA GLN A 68 -18.62 -13.74 8.71
C GLN A 68 -19.52 -13.44 7.52
N LEU A 69 -19.24 -12.36 6.78
CA LEU A 69 -20.13 -11.85 5.73
C LEU A 69 -19.56 -12.02 4.32
N LEU A 70 -18.24 -12.09 4.19
CA LEU A 70 -17.51 -12.18 2.93
C LEU A 70 -16.71 -13.47 2.87
N GLU A 71 -16.69 -14.08 1.68
CA GLU A 71 -15.79 -15.20 1.42
C GLU A 71 -14.35 -14.74 1.29
N LYS A 72 -13.38 -15.64 1.54
CA LYS A 72 -11.95 -15.29 1.54
C LYS A 72 -11.50 -14.57 0.26
N HIS A 73 -11.98 -15.01 -0.89
CA HIS A 73 -11.65 -14.41 -2.19
C HIS A 73 -12.28 -13.02 -2.42
N GLU A 74 -13.27 -12.64 -1.61
CA GLU A 74 -13.93 -11.33 -1.67
C GLU A 74 -13.18 -10.24 -0.89
N PHE A 75 -12.17 -10.57 -0.08
CA PHE A 75 -11.41 -9.57 0.69
C PHE A 75 -9.90 -9.75 0.66
N HIS A 76 -9.37 -10.96 0.50
CA HIS A 76 -7.92 -11.16 0.46
C HIS A 76 -7.32 -10.60 -0.84
N GLY A 77 -6.29 -9.75 -0.73
CA GLY A 77 -5.69 -9.04 -1.87
C GLY A 77 -6.55 -7.91 -2.47
N SER A 78 -7.70 -7.59 -1.86
CA SER A 78 -8.58 -6.52 -2.32
C SER A 78 -8.19 -5.16 -1.72
N THR A 79 -8.79 -4.08 -2.24
CA THR A 79 -8.68 -2.75 -1.64
C THR A 79 -9.71 -2.58 -0.54
N ASP A 80 -9.42 -1.75 0.46
CA ASP A 80 -10.37 -1.42 1.52
C ASP A 80 -11.68 -0.88 0.93
N GLY A 81 -11.61 -0.09 -0.15
CA GLY A 81 -12.78 0.42 -0.84
C GLY A 81 -13.66 -0.67 -1.49
N LEU A 82 -13.06 -1.68 -2.14
CA LEU A 82 -13.81 -2.81 -2.69
C LEU A 82 -14.41 -3.68 -1.57
N ILE A 83 -13.69 -3.86 -0.45
CA ILE A 83 -14.19 -4.57 0.72
C ILE A 83 -15.39 -3.83 1.32
N LEU A 84 -15.31 -2.50 1.50
CA LEU A 84 -16.43 -1.67 1.97
C LEU A 84 -17.67 -1.86 1.10
N MET A 85 -17.53 -1.79 -0.22
CA MET A 85 -18.64 -1.94 -1.15
C MET A 85 -19.25 -3.35 -1.11
N ARG A 86 -18.42 -4.41 -1.05
CA ARG A 86 -18.90 -5.79 -0.91
C ARG A 86 -19.60 -6.02 0.43
N LEU A 87 -19.03 -5.47 1.50
CA LEU A 87 -19.60 -5.56 2.84
C LEU A 87 -20.95 -4.83 2.92
N ALA A 88 -21.05 -3.61 2.38
CA ALA A 88 -22.30 -2.86 2.26
C ALA A 88 -23.37 -3.66 1.52
N ARG A 89 -23.02 -4.29 0.38
CA ARG A 89 -23.94 -5.17 -0.36
C ARG A 89 -24.48 -6.31 0.49
N LYS A 90 -23.64 -6.96 1.30
CA LYS A 90 -24.06 -8.06 2.18
C LYS A 90 -24.93 -7.57 3.35
N MET A 91 -24.54 -6.45 3.97
CA MET A 91 -25.24 -5.90 5.15
C MET A 91 -26.60 -5.31 4.80
N MET A 92 -26.74 -4.66 3.63
CA MET A 92 -27.96 -3.97 3.22
C MET A 92 -28.90 -4.84 2.37
N GLY A 93 -28.40 -5.94 1.79
CA GLY A 93 -29.20 -6.88 1.00
C GLY A 93 -29.95 -6.19 -0.15
N GLU A 94 -31.27 -6.37 -0.20
CA GLU A 94 -32.14 -5.75 -1.23
C GLU A 94 -32.15 -4.22 -1.20
N SER A 95 -31.74 -3.60 -0.08
CA SER A 95 -31.66 -2.14 0.05
C SER A 95 -30.32 -1.56 -0.43
N PHE A 96 -29.40 -2.41 -0.89
CA PHE A 96 -28.11 -1.96 -1.40
C PHE A 96 -28.25 -1.24 -2.74
N ASP A 97 -27.84 0.02 -2.79
CA ASP A 97 -27.71 0.81 -4.01
C ASP A 97 -26.21 1.02 -4.29
N LYS A 98 -25.73 0.45 -5.41
CA LYS A 98 -24.31 0.52 -5.81
C LYS A 98 -23.89 1.96 -6.11
N GLU A 99 -24.75 2.76 -6.73
CA GLU A 99 -24.41 4.13 -7.12
C GLU A 99 -24.35 5.05 -5.89
N ASP A 100 -25.32 4.92 -4.98
CA ASP A 100 -25.32 5.67 -3.72
C ASP A 100 -24.10 5.28 -2.86
N ALA A 101 -23.82 3.99 -2.70
CA ALA A 101 -22.67 3.51 -1.94
C ALA A 101 -21.33 3.98 -2.56
N ALA A 102 -21.18 3.89 -3.89
CA ALA A 102 -19.98 4.35 -4.59
C ALA A 102 -19.78 5.87 -4.41
N SER A 103 -20.85 6.67 -4.44
CA SER A 103 -20.77 8.12 -4.23
C SER A 103 -20.33 8.51 -2.82
N LYS A 104 -20.46 7.60 -1.84
CA LYS A 104 -20.07 7.79 -0.43
C LYS A 104 -18.81 7.02 -0.04
N LEU A 105 -18.12 6.42 -1.02
CA LEU A 105 -16.96 5.57 -0.75
C LEU A 105 -15.82 6.31 -0.04
N ASP A 106 -15.53 7.54 -0.45
CA ASP A 106 -14.54 8.39 0.22
C ASP A 106 -14.93 8.66 1.68
N LEU A 107 -16.20 8.99 1.92
CA LEU A 107 -16.70 9.23 3.28
C LEU A 107 -16.61 7.97 4.15
N MET A 108 -16.83 6.78 3.58
CA MET A 108 -16.63 5.52 4.30
C MET A 108 -15.15 5.30 4.66
N MET A 109 -14.22 5.56 3.73
CA MET A 109 -12.78 5.43 4.01
C MET A 109 -12.31 6.44 5.08
N ASP A 110 -12.79 7.68 5.02
CA ASP A 110 -12.49 8.70 6.04
C ASP A 110 -13.07 8.29 7.41
N THR A 111 -14.27 7.72 7.43
CA THR A 111 -14.90 7.19 8.65
C THR A 111 -14.14 6.00 9.23
N MET A 112 -13.64 5.10 8.37
CA MET A 112 -12.76 4.01 8.81
C MET A 112 -11.50 4.56 9.49
N TYR A 113 -10.87 5.56 8.85
CA TYR A 113 -9.67 6.16 9.40
C TYR A 113 -9.94 6.86 10.74
N GLN A 114 -11.01 7.65 10.85
CA GLN A 114 -11.37 8.33 12.10
C GLN A 114 -11.48 7.31 13.25
N PHE A 115 -12.21 6.22 13.04
CA PHE A 115 -12.32 5.13 14.02
C PHE A 115 -10.96 4.55 14.43
N VAL A 116 -10.09 4.29 13.45
CA VAL A 116 -8.75 3.71 13.70
C VAL A 116 -7.81 4.72 14.38
N SER A 117 -7.94 6.01 14.08
CA SER A 117 -7.12 7.08 14.65
C SER A 117 -7.33 7.27 16.15
N GLU A 118 -8.55 6.97 16.63
CA GLU A 118 -8.93 7.03 18.05
C GLU A 118 -8.47 5.79 18.84
N CYS A 119 -8.06 4.72 18.16
CA CYS A 119 -7.58 3.49 18.78
C CYS A 119 -6.12 3.62 19.25
N ASN A 120 -5.80 2.99 20.39
CA ASN A 120 -4.40 2.89 20.84
C ASN A 120 -3.59 1.84 20.03
N ASP A 121 -2.27 1.83 20.20
CA ASP A 121 -1.38 0.94 19.44
C ASP A 121 -1.67 -0.54 19.66
N ASP A 122 -2.07 -0.96 20.86
CA ASP A 122 -2.39 -2.36 21.15
C ASP A 122 -3.65 -2.80 20.40
N GLU A 123 -4.61 -1.91 20.23
CA GLU A 123 -5.81 -2.17 19.43
C GLU A 123 -5.52 -2.20 17.93
N VAL A 124 -4.61 -1.35 17.44
CA VAL A 124 -4.15 -1.36 16.04
C VAL A 124 -3.37 -2.62 15.73
N ARG A 125 -2.50 -3.06 16.65
CA ARG A 125 -1.69 -4.28 16.50
C ARG A 125 -2.46 -5.58 16.73
N LYS A 126 -3.69 -5.51 17.24
CA LYS A 126 -4.42 -6.71 17.63
C LYS A 126 -4.61 -7.64 16.42
N GLY A 127 -4.02 -8.83 16.53
CA GLY A 127 -4.10 -9.86 15.49
C GLY A 127 -3.14 -9.67 14.31
N ILE A 128 -2.21 -8.71 14.37
CA ILE A 128 -1.19 -8.49 13.34
C ILE A 128 0.21 -8.30 13.94
N ALA A 129 1.24 -8.69 13.21
CA ALA A 129 2.64 -8.51 13.61
C ALA A 129 3.56 -8.43 12.38
N PRO A 130 4.71 -7.74 12.43
CA PRO A 130 5.69 -7.82 11.35
C PRO A 130 6.08 -9.28 11.08
N LEU A 131 6.30 -9.62 9.82
CA LEU A 131 6.86 -10.93 9.47
C LEU A 131 8.26 -11.08 10.08
N PRO A 132 8.64 -12.29 10.53
CA PRO A 132 9.97 -12.53 11.12
C PRO A 132 11.09 -12.05 10.20
N GLY A 133 12.00 -11.22 10.71
CA GLY A 133 13.12 -10.66 9.96
C GLY A 133 12.79 -9.44 9.08
N ALA A 134 11.51 -9.11 8.84
CA ALA A 134 11.13 -8.01 7.95
C ALA A 134 11.68 -6.66 8.41
N ILE A 135 11.59 -6.35 9.72
CA ILE A 135 12.15 -5.12 10.29
C ILE A 135 13.67 -5.02 10.05
N GLN A 136 14.43 -6.10 10.31
CA GLN A 136 15.88 -6.11 10.11
C GLN A 136 16.25 -5.93 8.63
N THR A 137 15.49 -6.54 7.72
CA THR A 137 15.69 -6.33 6.28
C THR A 137 15.43 -4.87 5.93
N LEU A 138 14.35 -4.25 6.42
CA LEU A 138 14.05 -2.85 6.17
C LEU A 138 15.14 -1.91 6.73
N GLU A 139 15.64 -2.16 7.94
CA GLU A 139 16.77 -1.40 8.51
C GLU A 139 18.02 -1.48 7.62
N THR A 140 18.25 -2.64 6.99
CA THR A 140 19.36 -2.81 6.04
C THR A 140 19.10 -2.07 4.73
N LEU A 141 17.88 -2.13 4.21
CA LEU A 141 17.47 -1.40 3.00
C LEU A 141 17.56 0.12 3.17
N ALA A 142 17.35 0.64 4.38
CA ALA A 142 17.50 2.05 4.69
C ALA A 142 18.92 2.59 4.46
N SER A 143 19.93 1.72 4.31
CA SER A 143 21.31 2.11 3.96
C SER A 143 21.57 2.28 2.46
N TYR A 144 20.59 1.99 1.60
CA TYR A 144 20.70 2.13 0.14
C TYR A 144 20.19 3.50 -0.33
N ASP A 145 21.12 4.44 -0.55
CA ASP A 145 20.80 5.83 -0.95
C ASP A 145 20.35 5.96 -2.43
N ASP A 146 20.58 4.93 -3.25
CA ASP A 146 20.23 4.88 -4.68
C ASP A 146 18.88 4.20 -4.96
N VAL A 147 18.11 3.91 -3.91
CA VAL A 147 16.80 3.26 -3.98
C VAL A 147 15.76 4.07 -3.21
N ALA A 148 14.62 4.34 -3.85
CA ALA A 148 13.43 4.81 -3.16
C ALA A 148 12.57 3.62 -2.74
N PHE A 149 12.01 3.67 -1.53
CA PHE A 149 11.10 2.65 -1.00
C PHE A 149 9.74 3.26 -0.68
N GLY A 150 8.67 2.59 -1.10
CA GLY A 150 7.31 3.01 -0.82
C GLY A 150 6.37 1.84 -0.51
N LEU A 151 5.11 2.15 -0.23
CA LEU A 151 4.05 1.14 -0.10
C LEU A 151 3.08 1.22 -1.27
N VAL A 152 2.67 0.08 -1.78
CA VAL A 152 1.52 -0.03 -2.69
C VAL A 152 0.59 -1.06 -2.08
N THR A 153 -0.53 -0.58 -1.55
CA THR A 153 -1.44 -1.42 -0.77
C THR A 153 -2.88 -0.99 -0.94
N GLY A 154 -3.79 -1.97 -0.81
CA GLY A 154 -5.22 -1.73 -0.80
C GLY A 154 -5.73 -0.97 0.42
N ASN A 155 -4.92 -0.78 1.47
CA ASN A 155 -5.35 -0.09 2.69
C ASN A 155 -5.56 1.41 2.46
N VAL A 156 -6.50 2.01 3.21
CA VAL A 156 -6.61 3.47 3.33
C VAL A 156 -5.29 4.04 3.85
N GLU A 157 -4.77 5.11 3.23
CA GLU A 157 -3.43 5.64 3.52
C GLU A 157 -3.21 5.96 5.01
N GLY A 158 -4.15 6.66 5.64
CA GLY A 158 -4.07 6.98 7.07
C GLY A 158 -3.99 5.73 7.96
N ILE A 159 -4.70 4.66 7.59
CA ILE A 159 -4.68 3.36 8.28
C ILE A 159 -3.35 2.65 8.02
N ALA A 160 -2.85 2.65 6.78
CA ALA A 160 -1.55 2.08 6.44
C ALA A 160 -0.44 2.73 7.26
N ARG A 161 -0.41 4.05 7.36
CA ARG A 161 0.56 4.80 8.18
C ARG A 161 0.43 4.48 9.67
N ARG A 162 -0.79 4.47 10.19
CA ARG A 162 -1.07 4.08 11.59
C ARG A 162 -0.55 2.68 11.90
N LYS A 163 -0.76 1.73 10.97
CA LYS A 163 -0.30 0.34 11.04
C LYS A 163 1.23 0.27 11.02
N MET A 164 1.89 0.96 10.09
CA MET A 164 3.37 0.99 9.99
C MET A 164 4.01 1.56 11.25
N HIS A 165 3.41 2.59 11.84
CA HIS A 165 3.86 3.16 13.10
C HIS A 165 3.71 2.19 14.27
N ALA A 166 2.51 1.66 14.48
CA ALA A 166 2.22 0.80 15.63
C ALA A 166 3.08 -0.48 15.64
N LEU A 167 3.46 -0.97 14.46
CA LEU A 167 4.28 -2.16 14.26
C LEU A 167 5.79 -1.88 14.23
N GLY A 168 6.24 -0.63 14.35
CA GLY A 168 7.65 -0.25 14.27
C GLY A 168 8.27 -0.36 12.88
N ILE A 169 7.46 -0.59 11.84
CA ILE A 169 7.93 -0.67 10.44
C ILE A 169 8.39 0.70 9.95
N TYR A 170 7.67 1.77 10.31
CA TYR A 170 8.06 3.13 9.96
C TYR A 170 9.44 3.49 10.56
N ASP A 171 9.68 3.08 11.81
CA ASP A 171 10.90 3.40 12.55
C ASP A 171 12.15 2.67 12.01
N ALA A 172 11.96 1.63 11.19
CA ALA A 172 13.05 0.96 10.48
C ALA A 172 13.73 1.87 9.43
N GLY A 173 13.12 2.99 9.06
CA GLY A 173 13.74 4.06 8.27
C GLY A 173 13.84 3.81 6.76
N ALA A 174 13.38 2.65 6.27
CA ALA A 174 13.43 2.34 4.83
C ALA A 174 12.48 3.20 3.99
N LEU A 175 11.27 3.45 4.48
CA LEU A 175 10.22 4.10 3.70
C LEU A 175 10.58 5.56 3.39
N THR A 176 10.63 5.90 2.11
CA THR A 176 11.06 7.23 1.65
C THR A 176 10.09 8.30 2.12
N SER A 177 10.54 9.14 3.03
CA SER A 177 9.72 10.18 3.67
C SER A 177 9.34 11.30 2.71
N LEU A 178 8.13 11.85 2.87
CA LEU A 178 7.65 13.02 2.11
C LEU A 178 7.41 14.20 3.06
N SER A 179 8.06 15.34 2.81
CA SER A 179 7.98 16.53 3.67
C SER A 179 6.63 17.27 3.59
N LYS A 180 5.90 17.07 2.49
CA LYS A 180 4.58 17.67 2.21
C LYS A 180 3.66 16.59 1.63
N PRO A 181 2.32 16.78 1.69
CA PRO A 181 1.41 15.93 0.93
C PRO A 181 1.81 15.95 -0.56
N PRO A 182 1.78 14.80 -1.25
CA PRO A 182 2.07 14.75 -2.68
C PRO A 182 1.03 15.57 -3.46
N GLN A 183 1.45 16.20 -4.56
CA GLN A 183 0.54 16.98 -5.40
C GLN A 183 -0.60 16.12 -5.97
N LEU A 184 -0.30 14.88 -6.34
CA LEU A 184 -1.27 13.92 -6.82
C LEU A 184 -1.90 13.15 -5.65
N GLY A 185 -3.18 13.39 -5.38
CA GLY A 185 -3.98 12.61 -4.42
C GLY A 185 -3.59 12.76 -2.95
N GLY A 186 -2.71 13.72 -2.60
CA GLY A 186 -2.26 13.90 -1.22
C GLY A 186 -3.39 14.35 -0.29
N ARG A 187 -3.88 13.42 0.53
CA ARG A 187 -4.80 13.72 1.63
C ARG A 187 -4.02 14.04 2.91
N VAL A 188 -4.64 14.83 3.78
CA VAL A 188 -4.15 15.04 5.14
C VAL A 188 -4.88 14.08 6.05
N TRP A 189 -4.11 13.24 6.73
CA TRP A 189 -4.61 12.28 7.72
C TRP A 189 -4.19 12.78 9.10
N GLU A 190 -5.16 13.31 9.85
CA GLU A 190 -4.92 14.01 11.12
C GLU A 190 -4.16 13.16 12.14
N GLY A 191 -3.00 13.64 12.59
CA GLY A 191 -2.13 12.94 13.52
C GLY A 191 -1.13 11.98 12.85
N MET A 192 -1.10 11.92 11.52
CA MET A 192 -0.15 11.13 10.73
C MET A 192 0.67 11.99 9.75
N GLU A 193 0.74 13.30 9.96
CA GLU A 193 1.46 14.24 9.09
C GLU A 193 2.97 14.08 9.15
N ASP A 194 3.51 13.68 10.30
CA ASP A 194 4.93 13.43 10.54
C ASP A 194 5.40 12.04 10.07
N LYS A 195 4.45 11.19 9.65
CA LYS A 195 4.66 9.81 9.19
C LYS A 195 4.27 9.64 7.73
N ARG A 196 4.57 10.67 6.93
CA ARG A 196 4.36 10.70 5.49
C ARG A 196 5.50 9.96 4.79
N PHE A 197 5.15 8.97 3.98
CA PHE A 197 6.09 8.27 3.11
C PHE A 197 5.47 8.01 1.73
N LEU A 198 6.35 7.74 0.76
CA LEU A 198 6.00 7.45 -0.63
C LEU A 198 5.06 6.23 -0.72
N GLY A 199 4.00 6.33 -1.52
CA GLY A 199 3.14 5.20 -1.76
C GLY A 199 1.99 5.43 -2.72
N GLY A 200 1.23 4.38 -2.95
CA GLY A 200 -0.08 4.35 -3.59
C GLY A 200 -1.02 3.51 -2.74
N PHE A 201 -2.16 4.07 -2.37
CA PHE A 201 -3.01 3.55 -1.30
C PHE A 201 -4.44 3.32 -1.79
N GLY A 202 -5.22 2.51 -1.07
CA GLY A 202 -6.65 2.28 -1.33
C GLY A 202 -7.48 3.56 -1.43
N SER A 203 -7.09 4.60 -0.69
CA SER A 203 -7.71 5.92 -0.71
C SER A 203 -7.30 6.82 -1.88
N ASP A 204 -6.27 6.44 -2.64
CA ASP A 204 -5.86 7.15 -3.86
C ASP A 204 -6.69 6.72 -5.06
N PHE A 205 -7.03 5.43 -5.14
CA PHE A 205 -7.83 4.88 -6.21
C PHE A 205 -8.60 3.62 -5.78
N CYS A 206 -9.90 3.63 -6.06
CA CYS A 206 -10.78 2.48 -6.00
C CYS A 206 -11.87 2.65 -7.06
N SER A 207 -12.09 1.63 -7.88
CA SER A 207 -13.10 1.68 -8.94
C SER A 207 -14.54 1.61 -8.42
N GLY A 208 -14.74 1.07 -7.22
CA GLY A 208 -16.07 0.76 -6.67
C GLY A 208 -16.80 -0.36 -7.42
N ASP A 209 -16.18 -0.95 -8.45
CA ASP A 209 -16.81 -1.99 -9.26
C ASP A 209 -16.59 -3.38 -8.65
N ILE A 210 -17.50 -3.76 -7.77
CA ILE A 210 -17.48 -5.02 -7.04
C ILE A 210 -17.96 -6.24 -7.85
N ASP A 211 -18.41 -6.03 -9.09
CA ASP A 211 -18.93 -7.10 -9.95
C ASP A 211 -17.86 -7.62 -10.93
N ASP A 212 -16.79 -6.85 -11.13
CA ASP A 212 -15.62 -7.26 -11.91
C ASP A 212 -14.50 -7.75 -10.97
N PRO A 213 -14.21 -9.07 -10.94
CA PRO A 213 -13.16 -9.63 -10.07
C PRO A 213 -11.76 -9.15 -10.45
N THR A 214 -11.55 -8.66 -11.68
CA THR A 214 -10.25 -8.15 -12.12
C THR A 214 -9.89 -6.84 -11.42
N ARG A 215 -10.87 -6.13 -10.84
CA ARG A 215 -10.61 -4.88 -10.12
C ARG A 215 -9.69 -5.02 -8.92
N ASN A 216 -9.57 -6.21 -8.31
CA ASN A 216 -8.61 -6.44 -7.23
C ASN A 216 -7.17 -6.09 -7.65
N TYR A 217 -6.77 -6.46 -8.87
CA TYR A 217 -5.42 -6.18 -9.37
C TYR A 217 -5.35 -4.92 -10.24
N LEU A 218 -6.44 -4.56 -10.93
CA LEU A 218 -6.47 -3.32 -11.72
C LEU A 218 -6.44 -2.08 -10.83
N ASP A 219 -7.20 -2.04 -9.72
CA ASP A 219 -7.14 -0.93 -8.77
C ASP A 219 -5.76 -0.82 -8.14
N ARG A 220 -5.12 -1.97 -7.81
CA ARG A 220 -3.75 -2.01 -7.30
C ARG A 220 -2.72 -1.57 -8.35
N GLY A 221 -2.95 -1.86 -9.63
CA GLY A 221 -2.15 -1.35 -10.74
C GLY A 221 -2.18 0.17 -10.85
N GLU A 222 -3.36 0.79 -10.68
CA GLU A 222 -3.51 2.25 -10.61
C GLU A 222 -2.80 2.84 -9.39
N GLN A 223 -2.88 2.18 -8.23
CA GLN A 223 -2.14 2.59 -7.03
C GLN A 223 -0.62 2.54 -7.25
N LEU A 224 -0.10 1.50 -7.91
CA LEU A 224 1.30 1.43 -8.32
C LEU A 224 1.66 2.57 -9.28
N ALA A 225 0.81 2.86 -10.26
CA ALA A 225 0.99 3.97 -11.19
C ALA A 225 1.06 5.32 -10.47
N ILE A 226 0.18 5.57 -9.49
CA ILE A 226 0.18 6.77 -8.65
C ILE A 226 1.45 6.86 -7.82
N CYS A 227 1.89 5.75 -7.20
CA CYS A 227 3.14 5.71 -6.43
C CYS A 227 4.35 6.08 -7.30
N VAL A 228 4.44 5.51 -8.51
CA VAL A 228 5.53 5.81 -9.44
C VAL A 228 5.48 7.26 -9.90
N GLN A 229 4.29 7.79 -10.21
CA GLN A 229 4.14 9.19 -10.60
C GLN A 229 4.58 10.14 -9.47
N ARG A 230 4.17 9.88 -8.23
CA ARG A 230 4.62 10.64 -7.05
C ARG A 230 6.13 10.58 -6.88
N CYS A 231 6.73 9.42 -7.08
CA CYS A 231 8.17 9.24 -7.02
C CYS A 231 8.89 10.13 -8.05
N VAL A 232 8.41 10.13 -9.30
CA VAL A 232 8.97 10.96 -10.37
C VAL A 232 8.76 12.45 -10.11
N GLU A 233 7.57 12.87 -9.70
CA GLU A 233 7.22 14.28 -9.55
C GLU A 233 7.82 14.94 -8.30
N GLU A 234 7.92 14.19 -7.20
CA GLU A 234 8.33 14.76 -5.90
C GLU A 234 9.80 14.50 -5.58
N LEU A 235 10.41 13.45 -6.14
CA LEU A 235 11.75 13.00 -5.74
C LEU A 235 12.79 13.03 -6.89
N CYS A 236 12.38 12.88 -8.15
CA CYS A 236 13.34 12.93 -9.27
C CYS A 236 13.72 14.36 -9.65
N HIS A 237 15.02 14.60 -9.84
CA HIS A 237 15.50 15.81 -10.52
C HIS A 237 15.06 15.78 -12.00
N PRO A 238 14.82 16.92 -12.67
CA PRO A 238 14.47 16.94 -14.09
C PRO A 238 15.45 16.20 -15.02
N ASP A 239 16.71 16.07 -14.62
CA ASP A 239 17.77 15.38 -15.36
C ASP A 239 17.96 13.91 -14.94
N HIS A 240 17.18 13.43 -13.96
CA HIS A 240 17.28 12.09 -13.42
C HIS A 240 15.99 11.32 -13.69
N GLN A 241 16.11 10.07 -14.13
CA GLN A 241 14.97 9.20 -14.38
C GLN A 241 15.12 7.93 -13.58
N ILE A 242 14.01 7.44 -13.04
CA ILE A 242 13.94 6.06 -12.58
C ILE A 242 14.15 5.13 -13.78
N GLU A 243 14.90 4.06 -13.56
CA GLU A 243 15.22 3.03 -14.55
C GLU A 243 14.47 1.73 -14.26
N ARG A 244 14.14 1.50 -12.98
CA ARG A 244 13.51 0.25 -12.53
C ARG A 244 12.45 0.50 -11.47
N VAL A 245 11.33 -0.20 -11.60
CA VAL A 245 10.29 -0.30 -10.57
C VAL A 245 10.15 -1.77 -10.19
N ILE A 246 10.22 -2.08 -8.90
CA ILE A 246 9.96 -3.42 -8.36
C ILE A 246 8.77 -3.32 -7.42
N HIS A 247 7.75 -4.14 -7.64
CA HIS A 247 6.68 -4.33 -6.67
C HIS A 247 6.87 -5.66 -5.94
N VAL A 248 6.65 -5.68 -4.64
CA VAL A 248 6.81 -6.86 -3.78
C VAL A 248 5.46 -7.18 -3.17
N GLY A 249 5.02 -8.42 -3.31
CA GLY A 249 3.70 -8.84 -2.87
C GLY A 249 3.54 -10.35 -2.73
N ASP A 250 2.53 -10.77 -1.97
CA ASP A 250 2.26 -12.19 -1.69
C ASP A 250 1.00 -12.73 -2.37
N ALA A 251 0.25 -11.88 -3.07
CA ALA A 251 -1.02 -12.26 -3.67
C ALA A 251 -0.98 -12.18 -5.21
N PRO A 252 -1.89 -12.90 -5.91
CA PRO A 252 -2.16 -12.72 -7.32
C PRO A 252 -2.40 -11.27 -7.73
N ALA A 253 -3.01 -10.49 -6.83
CA ALA A 253 -3.27 -9.07 -7.07
C ALA A 253 -1.98 -8.27 -7.31
N ASP A 254 -0.90 -8.57 -6.60
CA ASP A 254 0.38 -7.89 -6.73
C ASP A 254 1.08 -8.24 -8.03
N ILE A 255 1.13 -9.54 -8.35
CA ILE A 255 1.74 -10.03 -9.59
C ILE A 255 1.05 -9.42 -10.80
N LEU A 256 -0.28 -9.44 -10.81
CA LEU A 256 -1.08 -8.93 -11.91
C LEU A 256 -1.10 -7.40 -11.96
N ALA A 257 -1.05 -6.70 -10.82
CA ALA A 257 -0.93 -5.25 -10.76
C ALA A 257 0.40 -4.77 -11.37
N ALA A 258 1.52 -5.38 -10.97
CA ALA A 258 2.83 -5.06 -11.52
C ALA A 258 2.91 -5.37 -13.02
N LYS A 259 2.35 -6.52 -13.45
CA LYS A 259 2.27 -6.90 -14.86
C LYS A 259 1.41 -5.95 -15.68
N ASN A 260 0.27 -5.51 -15.13
CA ASN A 260 -0.56 -4.50 -15.76
C ASN A 260 0.18 -3.15 -15.87
N TYR A 261 0.85 -2.75 -14.79
CA TYR A 261 1.65 -1.53 -14.76
C TYR A 261 2.78 -1.51 -15.79
N ALA A 262 3.39 -2.67 -16.08
CA ALA A 262 4.41 -2.80 -17.12
C ALA A 262 3.95 -2.34 -18.52
N HIS A 263 2.64 -2.27 -18.76
CA HIS A 263 2.03 -1.79 -19.99
C HIS A 263 1.14 -0.55 -19.79
N HIS A 264 1.12 0.02 -18.58
CA HIS A 264 0.25 1.13 -18.24
C HIS A 264 0.67 2.42 -18.97
N PRO A 265 -0.29 3.23 -19.47
CA PRO A 265 0.01 4.43 -20.24
C PRO A 265 0.80 5.50 -19.49
N SER A 266 0.73 5.54 -18.16
CA SER A 266 1.53 6.47 -17.34
C SER A 266 2.96 6.00 -17.08
N LYS A 267 3.30 4.74 -17.40
CA LYS A 267 4.63 4.19 -17.13
C LYS A 267 5.68 4.98 -17.92
N PRO A 268 6.77 5.45 -17.29
CA PRO A 268 7.86 6.08 -18.03
C PRO A 268 8.46 5.12 -19.08
N LYS A 269 8.84 5.66 -20.23
CA LYS A 269 9.20 4.87 -21.42
C LYS A 269 10.36 3.90 -21.19
N ASN A 270 11.38 4.32 -20.45
CA ASN A 270 12.63 3.57 -20.27
C ASN A 270 12.69 2.83 -18.91
N VAL A 271 11.55 2.68 -18.23
CA VAL A 271 11.47 1.95 -16.96
C VAL A 271 11.19 0.47 -17.20
N SER A 272 12.03 -0.40 -16.65
CA SER A 272 11.71 -1.82 -16.49
C SER A 272 10.84 -2.04 -15.25
N VAL A 273 9.91 -2.97 -15.34
CA VAL A 273 9.03 -3.32 -14.21
C VAL A 273 9.33 -4.76 -13.80
N GLY A 274 9.60 -4.95 -12.52
CA GLY A 274 9.73 -6.27 -11.91
C GLY A 274 8.66 -6.50 -10.86
N VAL A 275 8.47 -7.77 -10.53
CA VAL A 275 7.74 -8.17 -9.33
C VAL A 275 8.58 -9.17 -8.56
N ILE A 276 8.57 -9.06 -7.23
CA ILE A 276 9.09 -10.09 -6.33
C ILE A 276 7.90 -10.70 -5.60
N GLY A 277 7.48 -11.88 -6.05
CA GLY A 277 6.43 -12.64 -5.38
C GLY A 277 7.00 -13.39 -4.17
N VAL A 278 6.34 -13.25 -3.02
CA VAL A 278 6.73 -13.92 -1.77
C VAL A 278 5.59 -14.79 -1.25
N ALA A 279 5.81 -16.09 -1.08
CA ALA A 279 4.80 -17.03 -0.59
C ALA A 279 4.69 -17.00 0.94
N THR A 280 4.49 -15.81 1.52
CA THR A 280 4.34 -15.59 2.98
C THR A 280 2.89 -15.37 3.40
N GLY A 281 1.97 -15.25 2.44
CA GLY A 281 0.53 -15.15 2.66
C GLY A 281 -0.22 -16.46 2.38
N SER A 282 -1.34 -16.35 1.68
CA SER A 282 -2.23 -17.50 1.42
C SER A 282 -1.89 -18.32 0.16
N TYR A 283 -0.99 -17.82 -0.67
CA TYR A 283 -0.73 -18.36 -2.00
C TYR A 283 0.62 -19.04 -2.07
N SER A 284 0.66 -20.17 -2.76
CA SER A 284 1.87 -20.94 -2.98
C SER A 284 2.79 -20.28 -4.00
N VAL A 285 4.07 -20.66 -3.95
CA VAL A 285 5.08 -20.28 -4.94
C VAL A 285 4.62 -20.59 -6.38
N ASP A 286 4.00 -21.75 -6.61
CA ASP A 286 3.59 -22.16 -7.94
C ASP A 286 2.42 -21.32 -8.46
N GLU A 287 1.43 -21.02 -7.62
CA GLU A 287 0.33 -20.11 -7.98
C GLU A 287 0.84 -18.71 -8.37
N LEU A 288 1.79 -18.15 -7.62
CA LEU A 288 2.37 -16.83 -7.94
C LEU A 288 3.23 -16.89 -9.22
N ARG A 289 3.97 -17.98 -9.43
CA ARG A 289 4.82 -18.18 -10.61
C ARG A 289 4.01 -18.30 -11.89
N ASP A 290 2.92 -19.03 -11.86
CA ASP A 290 2.06 -19.23 -13.04
C ASP A 290 1.49 -17.91 -13.58
N LEU A 291 1.25 -16.93 -12.70
CA LEU A 291 0.73 -15.60 -13.07
C LEU A 291 1.77 -14.69 -13.74
N CYS A 292 3.05 -14.88 -13.43
CA CYS A 292 4.13 -14.04 -13.95
C CYS A 292 4.23 -14.14 -15.49
N GLY A 293 4.05 -15.32 -16.06
CA GLY A 293 4.34 -15.58 -17.46
C GLY A 293 5.84 -15.44 -17.78
N GLU A 294 6.18 -15.25 -19.05
CA GLU A 294 7.58 -15.20 -19.49
C GLU A 294 8.24 -13.85 -19.18
N ARG A 295 9.51 -13.90 -18.76
CA ARG A 295 10.35 -12.72 -18.58
C ARG A 295 10.60 -12.04 -19.92
N ILE A 296 10.50 -10.71 -19.95
CA ILE A 296 10.84 -9.86 -21.09
C ILE A 296 11.94 -8.89 -20.65
N PRO A 297 13.22 -9.13 -21.01
CA PRO A 297 14.34 -8.29 -20.56
C PRO A 297 14.11 -6.80 -20.81
N GLY A 298 14.34 -5.98 -19.78
CA GLY A 298 14.15 -4.52 -19.84
C GLY A 298 12.68 -4.04 -19.84
N VAL A 299 11.71 -4.95 -19.77
CA VAL A 299 10.28 -4.61 -19.73
C VAL A 299 9.60 -5.23 -18.52
N TRP A 300 9.68 -6.56 -18.39
CA TRP A 300 9.03 -7.36 -17.36
C TRP A 300 10.01 -8.37 -16.76
N GLU A 301 10.36 -8.18 -15.49
CA GLU A 301 11.38 -8.96 -14.78
C GLU A 301 10.84 -9.58 -13.49
N PRO A 302 9.99 -10.62 -13.58
CA PRO A 302 9.43 -11.29 -12.42
C PRO A 302 10.45 -12.19 -11.74
N ILE A 303 10.41 -12.23 -10.41
CA ILE A 303 11.13 -13.15 -9.54
C ILE A 303 10.13 -13.68 -8.52
N ILE A 304 10.08 -14.99 -8.33
CA ILE A 304 9.31 -15.61 -7.24
C ILE A 304 10.30 -16.26 -6.29
N LEU A 305 10.27 -15.87 -5.02
CA LEU A 305 11.10 -16.48 -3.99
C LEU A 305 10.59 -17.88 -3.64
N ASN A 306 11.48 -18.72 -3.12
CA ASN A 306 11.13 -20.09 -2.72
C ASN A 306 10.19 -20.08 -1.49
N GLU A 307 9.57 -21.23 -1.24
CA GLU A 307 8.64 -21.41 -0.12
C GLU A 307 9.32 -21.03 1.22
N GLY A 308 8.63 -20.25 2.05
CA GLY A 308 9.16 -19.75 3.32
C GLY A 308 10.27 -18.68 3.19
N VAL A 309 10.58 -18.22 1.97
CA VAL A 309 11.51 -17.12 1.71
C VAL A 309 10.69 -15.89 1.32
N GLY A 310 10.64 -14.90 2.21
CA GLY A 310 10.01 -13.60 1.96
C GLY A 310 10.96 -12.45 2.27
N VAL A 311 10.40 -11.26 2.52
CA VAL A 311 11.17 -10.06 2.91
C VAL A 311 12.04 -10.32 4.15
N GLY A 312 11.58 -11.18 5.06
CA GLY A 312 12.32 -11.56 6.26
C GLY A 312 13.63 -12.34 6.03
N ASN A 313 13.82 -12.93 4.85
CA ASN A 313 15.09 -13.56 4.47
C ASN A 313 15.97 -12.53 3.76
N MET A 314 16.66 -11.72 4.55
CA MET A 314 17.41 -10.54 4.10
C MET A 314 18.34 -10.82 2.90
N GLU A 315 19.17 -11.87 2.96
CA GLU A 315 20.12 -12.17 1.87
C GLU A 315 19.40 -12.53 0.56
N ALA A 316 18.40 -13.41 0.64
CA ALA A 316 17.65 -13.82 -0.55
C ALA A 316 16.84 -12.66 -1.13
N PHE A 317 16.23 -11.83 -0.27
CA PHE A 317 15.41 -10.70 -0.67
C PHE A 317 16.24 -9.58 -1.33
N ILE A 318 17.35 -9.17 -0.71
CA ILE A 318 18.27 -8.16 -1.27
C ILE A 318 18.81 -8.62 -2.63
N ARG A 319 19.22 -9.89 -2.74
CA ARG A 319 19.67 -10.48 -4.00
C ARG A 319 18.58 -10.44 -5.09
N ALA A 320 17.32 -10.69 -4.74
CA ALA A 320 16.20 -10.61 -5.67
C ALA A 320 15.90 -9.16 -6.09
N CYS A 321 16.11 -8.19 -5.21
CA CYS A 321 16.06 -6.78 -5.56
C CYS A 321 17.20 -6.39 -6.53
N GLY A 322 18.29 -7.16 -6.58
CA GLY A 322 19.49 -6.82 -7.36
C GLY A 322 20.36 -5.78 -6.67
N LEU A 323 20.35 -5.79 -5.33
CA LEU A 323 21.06 -4.89 -4.43
C LEU A 323 22.25 -5.60 -3.73
#